data_AF-A0A849PQX5-F1
#
_entry.id   AF-A0A849PQX5-F1
#
_cell.length_a   1.000
_cell.length_b   1.000
_cell.length_c   1.000
_cell.angle_alpha   90.00
_cell.angle_beta   90.00
_cell.angle_gamma   90.00
#
_symmetry.space_group_name_H-M   'P 1'
#
loop_
_entity.id
_entity.type
_entity.pdbx_description
1 polymer ?
#
loop_
_entity_poly.entity_id
_entity_poly.type
_entity_poly.pdbx_seq_one_letter_code
_entity_poly.pdbx_strand_id
1 'polypeptide(L)'
;MPRSKRTRRKGLLDDDSERSPLSGVANIFDVAMVFSVALIVMLVMSYHLPQLLDPDADITIVTNPGQPDMQIIIKEGQTIEVLNMTDRIAGGQGEVLGTAYKLADGKVIYVPENGAENGNESS
;
A
#
# COMPACT_ATOMS: atom_id res chain seq x y z
N MET A 1 -40.42 -66.13 33.73
CA MET A 1 -39.33 -66.45 32.77
C MET A 1 -38.84 -65.14 32.14
N PRO A 2 -37.57 -64.72 32.32
CA PRO A 2 -37.11 -63.46 31.76
C PRO A 2 -36.59 -63.65 30.32
N ARG A 3 -37.07 -62.81 29.39
CA ARG A 3 -36.62 -62.80 27.99
C ARG A 3 -35.30 -62.03 27.91
N SER A 4 -34.24 -62.75 27.55
CA SER A 4 -32.90 -62.23 27.31
C SER A 4 -32.91 -61.10 26.28
N LYS A 5 -32.41 -59.93 26.66
CA LYS A 5 -32.12 -58.81 25.74
C LYS A 5 -30.85 -59.15 24.97
N ARG A 6 -31.00 -59.47 23.68
CA ARG A 6 -29.89 -59.56 22.73
C ARG A 6 -29.25 -58.18 22.57
N THR A 7 -28.09 -58.00 23.21
CA THR A 7 -27.19 -56.89 22.92
C THR A 7 -26.60 -57.09 21.53
N ARG A 8 -26.99 -56.24 20.57
CA ARG A 8 -26.26 -56.13 19.30
C ARG A 8 -24.89 -55.52 19.65
N ARG A 9 -23.85 -56.35 19.75
CA ARG A 9 -22.49 -55.85 19.59
C ARG A 9 -22.37 -55.37 18.16
N LYS A 10 -22.37 -54.05 17.99
CA LYS A 10 -21.97 -53.42 16.73
C LYS A 10 -20.53 -53.86 16.49
N GLY A 11 -20.35 -54.64 15.42
CA GLY A 11 -19.06 -55.20 15.03
C GLY A 11 -18.05 -54.08 14.83
N LEU A 12 -16.84 -54.34 15.33
CA LEU A 12 -15.63 -53.53 15.24
C LEU A 12 -15.04 -53.55 13.82
N LEU A 13 -15.88 -53.51 12.78
CA LEU A 13 -15.49 -53.63 11.38
C LEU A 13 -16.43 -52.78 10.52
N ASP A 14 -16.40 -51.46 10.68
CA ASP A 14 -17.14 -50.55 9.81
C ASP A 14 -16.63 -49.10 9.87
N ASP A 15 -15.31 -48.87 9.86
CA ASP A 15 -14.75 -47.49 9.83
C ASP A 15 -13.57 -47.29 8.87
N ASP A 16 -13.17 -48.30 8.09
CA ASP A 16 -12.04 -48.19 7.16
C ASP A 16 -12.43 -48.21 5.66
N SER A 17 -13.71 -48.42 5.33
CA SER A 17 -14.17 -48.52 3.93
C SER A 17 -14.80 -47.23 3.35
N GLU A 18 -14.98 -46.17 4.14
CA GLU A 18 -15.60 -44.92 3.67
C GLU A 18 -14.70 -43.67 3.74
N ARG A 19 -13.45 -43.80 4.19
CA ARG A 19 -12.46 -42.71 4.03
C ARG A 19 -11.89 -42.75 2.62
N SER A 20 -12.69 -42.25 1.66
CA SER A 20 -12.20 -41.95 0.32
C SER A 20 -10.89 -41.16 0.44
N PRO A 21 -9.79 -41.54 -0.24
CA PRO A 21 -8.52 -40.82 -0.19
C PRO A 21 -8.66 -39.30 -0.45
N LEU A 22 -9.66 -38.92 -1.25
CA LEU A 22 -10.03 -37.54 -1.52
C LEU A 22 -10.50 -36.77 -0.27
N SER A 23 -11.15 -37.45 0.68
CA SER A 23 -11.57 -36.83 1.95
C SER A 23 -10.37 -36.43 2.81
N GLY A 24 -9.28 -37.20 2.79
CA GLY A 24 -8.04 -36.86 3.52
C GLY A 24 -7.29 -35.70 2.87
N VAL A 25 -7.27 -35.65 1.53
CA VAL A 25 -6.65 -34.56 0.75
C VAL A 25 -7.42 -33.24 0.92
N ALA A 26 -8.76 -33.28 1.00
CA ALA A 26 -9.58 -32.08 1.16
C ALA A 26 -9.24 -31.29 2.44
N ASN A 27 -9.01 -31.97 3.56
CA ASN A 27 -8.64 -31.32 4.83
C ASN A 27 -7.22 -30.69 4.77
N ILE A 28 -6.26 -31.38 4.15
CA ILE A 28 -4.88 -30.85 4.01
C ILE A 28 -4.86 -29.64 3.06
N PHE A 29 -5.68 -29.66 2.02
CA PHE A 29 -5.79 -28.53 1.10
C PHE A 29 -6.33 -27.28 1.80
N ASP A 30 -7.36 -27.43 2.64
CA ASP A 30 -7.90 -26.32 3.43
C ASP A 30 -6.85 -25.77 4.42
N VAL A 31 -6.15 -26.64 5.14
CA VAL A 31 -5.04 -26.24 6.02
C VAL A 31 -3.92 -25.52 5.24
N ALA A 32 -3.57 -26.02 4.05
CA ALA A 32 -2.56 -25.38 3.20
C ALA A 32 -3.01 -23.99 2.72
N MET A 33 -4.29 -23.82 2.40
CA MET A 33 -4.85 -22.52 2.02
C MET A 33 -4.75 -21.52 3.18
N VAL A 34 -5.17 -21.91 4.39
CA VAL A 34 -5.04 -21.07 5.59
C VAL A 34 -3.57 -20.72 5.86
N PHE A 35 -2.66 -21.68 5.70
CA PHE A 35 -1.23 -21.46 5.84
C PHE A 35 -0.69 -20.46 4.80
N SER A 36 -1.09 -20.56 3.53
CA SER A 36 -0.70 -19.58 2.50
C SER A 36 -1.21 -18.18 2.80
N VAL A 37 -2.45 -18.04 3.28
CA VAL A 37 -2.99 -16.74 3.71
C VAL A 37 -2.17 -16.17 4.87
N ALA A 38 -1.82 -17.00 5.85
CA ALA A 38 -0.97 -16.57 6.96
C ALA A 38 0.41 -16.08 6.49
N LEU A 39 1.04 -16.75 5.52
CA LEU A 39 2.31 -16.30 4.93
C LEU A 39 2.16 -14.97 4.19
N ILE A 40 1.08 -14.76 3.44
CA ILE A 40 0.80 -13.48 2.77
C ILE A 40 0.64 -12.37 3.81
N VAL A 41 -0.18 -12.58 4.84
CA VAL A 41 -0.37 -11.60 5.92
C VAL A 41 0.96 -11.29 6.61
N MET A 42 1.76 -12.31 6.90
CA MET A 42 3.10 -12.14 7.48
C MET A 42 4.01 -11.29 6.59
N LEU A 43 4.02 -11.53 5.28
CA LEU A 43 4.84 -10.78 4.33
C LEU A 43 4.39 -9.32 4.23
N VAL A 44 3.08 -9.08 4.15
CA VAL A 44 2.49 -7.73 4.13
C VAL A 44 2.89 -6.96 5.38
N MET A 45 2.81 -7.60 6.54
CA MET A 45 3.24 -7.00 7.80
C MET A 45 4.77 -6.76 7.86
N SER A 46 5.60 -7.68 7.35
CA SER A 46 7.07 -7.53 7.42
C SER A 46 7.59 -6.35 6.62
N TYR A 47 6.92 -6.01 5.53
CA TYR A 47 7.25 -4.85 4.70
C TYR A 47 6.60 -3.54 5.16
N HIS A 48 5.93 -3.54 6.32
CA HIS A 48 5.24 -2.35 6.86
C HIS A 48 4.23 -1.71 5.88
N LEU A 49 3.76 -2.48 4.89
CA LEU A 49 2.79 -2.00 3.89
C LEU A 49 1.46 -1.50 4.50
N PRO A 50 0.95 -2.03 5.64
CA PRO A 50 -0.24 -1.48 6.26
C PRO A 50 -0.13 0.01 6.60
N GLN A 51 1.07 0.52 6.89
CA GLN A 51 1.27 1.95 7.17
C GLN A 51 0.94 2.81 5.95
N LEU A 52 1.20 2.31 4.73
CA LEU A 52 0.84 3.03 3.49
C LEU A 52 -0.67 3.21 3.32
N LEU A 53 -1.48 2.37 3.97
CA LEU A 53 -2.94 2.42 3.93
C LEU A 53 -3.53 3.21 5.11
N ASP A 54 -2.71 3.55 6.10
CA ASP A 54 -3.14 4.30 7.26
C ASP A 54 -3.25 5.80 6.88
N PRO A 55 -4.46 6.40 6.96
CA PRO A 55 -4.66 7.81 6.65
C PRO A 55 -3.83 8.74 7.53
N ASP A 56 -3.53 8.33 8.76
CA ASP A 56 -2.88 9.18 9.78
C ASP A 56 -1.37 8.90 9.90
N ALA A 57 -0.84 7.94 9.13
CA ALA A 57 0.58 7.63 9.15
C ALA A 57 1.42 8.60 8.30
N ASP A 58 2.54 9.03 8.89
CA ASP A 58 3.56 9.85 8.23
C ASP A 58 4.66 8.96 7.63
N ILE A 59 4.89 9.08 6.32
CA ILE A 59 5.77 8.18 5.57
C ILE A 59 6.55 8.95 4.51
N THR A 60 7.86 8.67 4.44
CA THR A 60 8.71 9.15 3.35
C THR A 60 9.15 7.97 2.48
N ILE A 61 8.83 8.04 1.18
CA ILE A 61 9.20 7.04 0.18
C ILE A 61 10.21 7.67 -0.76
N VAL A 62 11.38 7.02 -0.92
CA VAL A 62 12.39 7.43 -1.90
C VAL A 62 12.39 6.41 -3.03
N THR A 63 12.02 6.85 -4.24
CA THR A 63 12.05 6.01 -5.44
C THR A 63 13.36 6.23 -6.20
N ASN A 64 13.88 5.17 -6.83
CA ASN A 64 15.08 5.18 -7.68
C ASN A 64 16.27 5.99 -7.10
N PRO A 65 16.70 5.71 -5.85
CA PRO A 65 17.76 6.47 -5.22
C PRO A 65 19.06 6.39 -6.04
N GLY A 66 19.66 7.55 -6.29
CA GLY A 66 20.89 7.71 -7.06
C GLY A 66 20.71 7.78 -8.58
N GLN A 67 19.47 7.70 -9.08
CA GLN A 67 19.17 7.77 -10.51
C GLN A 67 18.56 9.14 -10.93
N PRO A 68 18.62 9.51 -12.23
CA PRO A 68 18.09 10.80 -12.72
C PRO A 68 16.58 11.01 -12.53
N ASP A 69 15.84 9.94 -12.26
CA ASP A 69 14.40 9.91 -12.05
C ASP A 69 14.01 9.68 -10.58
N MET A 70 14.93 10.00 -9.65
CA MET A 70 14.69 9.91 -8.21
C MET A 70 13.53 10.83 -7.79
N GLN A 71 12.62 10.30 -6.98
CA GLN A 71 11.55 11.07 -6.35
C GLN A 71 11.52 10.80 -4.85
N ILE A 72 11.24 11.85 -4.08
CA ILE A 72 10.95 11.76 -2.65
C ILE A 72 9.48 12.11 -2.48
N ILE A 73 8.69 11.13 -2.04
CA ILE A 73 7.27 11.28 -1.76
C ILE A 73 7.11 11.33 -0.25
N ILE A 74 6.62 12.44 0.27
CA ILE A 74 6.38 12.66 1.70
C ILE A 74 4.86 12.67 1.89
N LYS A 75 4.35 11.74 2.69
CA LYS A 75 2.96 11.69 3.12
C LYS A 75 2.91 12.10 4.58
N GLU A 76 2.19 13.17 4.89
CA GLU A 76 1.88 13.60 6.26
C GLU A 76 0.35 13.60 6.42
N GLY A 77 -0.19 12.59 7.09
CA GLY A 77 -1.63 12.33 7.11
C GLY A 77 -2.23 12.21 5.69
N GLN A 78 -3.07 13.18 5.31
CA GLN A 78 -3.71 13.27 3.98
C GLN A 78 -2.94 14.14 2.97
N THR A 79 -1.91 14.85 3.41
CA THR A 79 -1.09 15.71 2.55
C THR A 79 -0.01 14.87 1.88
N ILE A 80 0.15 15.02 0.57
CA ILE A 80 1.18 14.32 -0.21
C ILE A 80 2.03 15.37 -0.92
N GLU A 81 3.31 15.43 -0.58
CA GLU A 81 4.32 16.24 -1.25
C GLU A 81 5.23 15.34 -2.11
N VAL A 82 5.49 15.76 -3.35
CA VAL A 82 6.35 15.01 -4.28
C VAL A 82 7.50 15.91 -4.73
N LEU A 83 8.70 15.58 -4.27
CA LEU A 83 9.94 16.25 -4.64
C LEU A 83 10.59 15.44 -5.77
N ASN A 84 10.59 16.00 -6.98
CA ASN A 84 11.29 15.42 -8.12
C ASN A 84 12.73 15.94 -8.14
N MET A 85 13.73 15.04 -8.11
CA MET A 85 15.11 15.41 -8.43
C MET A 85 15.30 15.42 -9.95
N THR A 86 14.58 16.32 -10.63
CA THR A 86 14.72 16.52 -12.07
C THR A 86 15.20 17.93 -12.37
N ASP A 87 16.03 18.08 -13.40
CA ASP A 87 16.36 19.38 -14.00
C ASP A 87 15.16 20.03 -14.73
N ARG A 88 13.96 19.46 -14.60
CA ARG A 88 12.72 19.88 -15.25
C ARG A 88 11.62 20.08 -14.22
N ILE A 89 10.83 21.12 -14.44
CA ILE A 89 9.75 21.59 -13.57
C ILE A 89 8.80 20.42 -13.24
N ALA A 90 8.63 20.17 -11.94
CA ALA A 90 7.73 19.16 -11.41
C ALA A 90 6.28 19.46 -11.82
N GLY A 91 5.59 18.46 -12.38
CA GLY A 91 4.16 18.51 -12.63
C GLY A 91 3.38 18.03 -11.42
N GLY A 92 2.35 18.78 -11.04
CA GLY A 92 1.41 18.49 -9.96
C GLY A 92 0.15 19.34 -10.10
N GLN A 93 -0.90 19.04 -9.35
CA GLN A 93 -2.11 19.86 -9.31
C GLN A 93 -1.88 21.02 -8.35
N GLY A 94 -1.82 22.25 -8.86
CA GLY A 94 -1.49 23.44 -8.07
C GLY A 94 -1.81 24.73 -8.83
N GLU A 95 -1.80 25.84 -8.12
CA GLU A 95 -2.01 27.17 -8.69
C GLU A 95 -0.66 27.79 -9.08
N VAL A 96 -0.60 28.41 -10.26
CA VAL A 96 0.58 29.18 -10.65
C VAL A 96 0.60 30.44 -9.81
N LEU A 97 1.59 30.56 -8.91
CA LEU A 97 1.71 31.73 -8.04
C LEU A 97 2.44 32.88 -8.74
N GLY A 98 3.31 32.58 -9.72
CA GLY A 98 4.12 33.58 -10.41
C GLY A 98 5.37 33.01 -11.09
N THR A 99 6.21 33.89 -11.63
CA THR A 99 7.47 33.54 -12.31
C THR A 99 8.68 34.07 -11.54
N ALA A 100 9.74 33.27 -11.39
CA ALA A 100 10.99 33.71 -10.78
C ALA A 100 12.10 33.87 -11.85
N TYR A 101 12.80 35.00 -11.81
CA TYR A 101 13.95 35.32 -12.66
C TYR A 101 15.22 35.38 -11.84
N LYS A 102 16.30 34.77 -12.35
CA LYS A 102 17.65 34.94 -11.80
C LYS A 102 18.42 35.93 -12.69
N LEU A 103 18.89 37.02 -12.11
CA LEU A 103 19.64 38.08 -12.79
C LEU A 103 21.12 37.71 -12.93
N ALA A 104 21.83 38.40 -13.83
CA ALA A 104 23.25 38.20 -14.06
C ALA A 104 24.13 38.46 -12.81
N ASP A 105 23.66 39.31 -11.89
CA ASP A 105 24.31 39.60 -10.60
C ASP A 105 23.98 38.54 -9.52
N GLY A 106 23.18 37.53 -9.85
CA GLY A 106 22.76 36.47 -8.94
C GLY A 106 21.51 36.79 -8.12
N LYS A 107 20.93 37.98 -8.24
CA LYS A 107 19.66 38.34 -7.57
C LYS A 107 18.51 37.51 -8.14
N VAL A 108 17.59 37.09 -7.27
CA VAL A 108 16.35 36.40 -7.68
C VAL A 108 15.18 37.36 -7.52
N ILE A 109 14.42 37.60 -8.60
CA ILE A 109 13.19 38.40 -8.60
C ILE A 109 12.00 37.47 -8.82
N TYR A 110 11.05 37.50 -7.89
CA TYR A 110 9.78 36.80 -8.03
C TYR A 110 8.68 37.78 -8.47
N VAL A 111 7.94 37.41 -9.52
CA VAL A 111 6.83 38.18 -10.08
C VAL A 111 5.55 37.39 -9.88
N PRO A 112 4.68 37.77 -8.93
CA PRO A 112 3.39 37.10 -8.74
C PRO A 112 2.47 37.38 -9.94
N GLU A 113 1.68 36.39 -10.35
CA GLU A 113 0.79 36.51 -11.52
C GLU A 113 -0.28 37.60 -11.32
N ASN A 114 -0.71 37.80 -10.07
CA ASN A 114 -1.68 38.83 -9.68
C ASN A 114 -1.07 40.25 -9.51
N GLY A 115 0.25 40.41 -9.67
CA GLY A 115 0.95 41.67 -9.44
C GLY A 115 1.17 42.53 -10.70
N ALA A 116 0.99 41.97 -11.89
CA ALA A 116 1.36 42.63 -13.15
C ALA A 116 0.29 43.59 -13.72
N GLU A 117 -0.94 43.57 -13.20
CA GLU A 117 -2.02 44.44 -13.70
C GLU A 117 -2.05 45.84 -13.06
N ASN A 118 -1.33 46.06 -11.95
CA ASN A 118 -1.47 47.30 -11.15
C ASN A 118 -0.37 48.35 -11.38
N GLY A 119 0.43 48.22 -12.43
CA GLY A 119 1.60 49.09 -12.67
C GLY A 119 1.43 50.20 -13.71
N ASN A 120 0.26 50.32 -14.35
CA ASN A 120 0.06 51.22 -15.49
C ASN A 120 -0.95 52.35 -15.19
N GLU A 121 -0.78 53.03 -14.04
CA GLU A 121 -1.43 54.31 -13.78
C GLU A 121 -0.39 55.31 -13.24
N SER A 122 0.03 56.22 -14.13
CA SER A 122 0.22 57.67 -13.92
C SER A 122 1.47 58.15 -14.68
N SER A 123 1.20 58.76 -15.83
CA SER A 123 2.04 59.84 -16.40
C SER A 123 1.89 61.12 -15.57
#